data_AF-A0A1Q7SJU5-F1
#
_entry.id   AF-A0A1Q7SJU5-F1
#
_cell.length_a   1.000
_cell.length_b   1.000
_cell.length_c   1.000
_cell.angle_alpha   90.00
_cell.angle_beta   90.00
_cell.angle_gamma   90.00
#
_symmetry.space_group_name_H-M   'P 1'
#
loop_
_entity.id
_entity.type
_entity.pdbx_description
1 polymer ?
#
loop_
_entity_poly.entity_id
_entity_poly.type
_entity_poly.pdbx_seq_one_letter_code
_entity_poly.pdbx_strand_id
1 'polypeptide(L)' 'MVTGAAQALVARDTLGWEAAFLRAATAGRAPWGARIEQWRDVEAALPDLMDRITLTGADPAAAARELAREVDRLLAVTR' A
#
# COMPACT_ATOMS: atom_id res chain seq x y z
N MET A 1 4.32 -17.33 -2.99
CA MET A 1 4.14 -18.80 -2.96
C MET A 1 3.68 -19.16 -1.55
N VAL A 2 2.59 -19.91 -1.39
CA VAL A 2 2.09 -20.31 -0.05
C VAL A 2 2.87 -21.53 0.43
N THR A 3 3.41 -21.49 1.65
CA THR A 3 4.26 -22.56 2.19
C THR A 3 3.42 -23.70 2.78
N GLY A 4 4.02 -24.88 2.97
CA GLY A 4 3.33 -26.01 3.62
C GLY A 4 2.86 -25.69 5.05
N ALA A 5 3.59 -24.84 5.78
CA ALA A 5 3.18 -24.34 7.09
C ALA A 5 1.90 -23.48 7.03
N ALA A 6 1.77 -22.65 5.98
CA ALA A 6 0.58 -21.84 5.78
C ALA A 6 -0.65 -22.69 5.38
N GLN A 7 -0.45 -23.79 4.65
CA GLN A 7 -1.52 -24.76 4.34
C GLN A 7 -1.99 -25.51 5.58
N ALA A 8 -1.07 -25.93 6.46
CA ALA A 8 -1.41 -26.59 7.72
C ALA A 8 -2.18 -25.66 8.68
N LEU A 9 -1.89 -24.36 8.64
CA LEU A 9 -2.62 -23.34 9.40
C LEU A 9 -4.07 -23.22 8.91
N VAL A 10 -4.28 -23.12 7.59
CA VAL A 10 -5.64 -23.08 7.00
C VAL A 10 -6.44 -24.35 7.28
N ALA A 11 -5.80 -25.51 7.34
CA ALA A 11 -6.51 -26.76 7.62
C ALA A 11 -7.20 -26.78 9.00
N ARG A 12 -6.82 -25.85 9.90
CA ARG A 12 -7.40 -25.69 11.24
C ARG A 12 -8.26 -24.43 11.38
N ASP A 13 -8.44 -23.68 10.29
CA ASP A 13 -9.18 -22.42 10.27
C ASP A 13 -10.69 -22.69 10.34
N THR A 14 -11.29 -22.40 11.50
CA THR A 14 -12.73 -22.57 11.74
C THR A 14 -13.53 -21.29 11.47
N LEU A 15 -12.86 -20.15 11.30
CA LEU A 15 -13.49 -18.84 11.08
C LEU A 15 -13.39 -18.37 9.61
N GLY A 16 -12.57 -19.05 8.81
CA GLY A 16 -12.26 -18.72 7.42
C GLY A 16 -11.28 -17.56 7.24
N TRP A 17 -10.69 -17.03 8.33
CA TRP A 17 -9.88 -15.82 8.30
C TRP A 17 -8.48 -16.06 7.74
N GLU A 18 -7.81 -17.11 8.17
CA GLU A 18 -6.50 -17.50 7.67
C GLU A 18 -6.58 -17.86 6.17
N ALA A 19 -7.63 -18.56 5.77
CA ALA A 19 -7.89 -18.86 4.37
C ALA A 19 -8.11 -17.58 3.54
N ALA A 20 -8.88 -16.62 4.07
CA ALA A 20 -9.12 -15.34 3.41
C ALA A 20 -7.85 -14.49 3.32
N PHE A 21 -7.07 -14.42 4.40
CA PHE A 21 -5.80 -13.71 4.46
C PHE A 21 -4.82 -14.24 3.42
N LEU A 22 -4.62 -15.56 3.33
CA LEU A 22 -3.68 -16.14 2.37
C LEU A 22 -4.11 -15.90 0.92
N ARG A 23 -5.41 -15.92 0.61
CA ARG A 23 -5.91 -15.54 -0.72
C ARG A 23 -5.63 -14.07 -1.05
N ALA A 24 -5.77 -13.17 -0.09
CA ALA A 24 -5.45 -11.77 -0.29
C ALA A 24 -3.92 -11.56 -0.43
N ALA A 25 -3.14 -12.23 0.41
CA ALA A 25 -1.68 -12.11 0.43
C ALA A 25 -1.01 -12.61 -0.85
N THR A 26 -1.57 -13.63 -1.53
CA THR A 26 -1.03 -14.11 -2.80
C THR A 26 -1.22 -13.12 -3.96
N ALA A 27 -2.26 -12.28 -3.90
CA ALA A 27 -2.45 -11.17 -4.84
C ALA A 27 -1.63 -9.92 -4.45
N GLY A 28 -1.10 -9.88 -3.23
CA GLY A 28 -0.30 -8.78 -2.71
C GLY A 28 1.06 -8.68 -3.40
N ARG A 29 1.52 -7.44 -3.60
CA ARG A 29 2.90 -7.13 -3.96
C ARG A 29 3.71 -6.88 -2.69
N ALA A 30 5.02 -7.07 -2.77
CA ALA A 30 5.93 -6.64 -1.70
C ALA A 30 5.68 -5.15 -1.39
N PRO A 31 5.57 -4.77 -0.11
CA PRO A 31 5.26 -3.40 0.26
C PRO A 31 6.38 -2.46 -0.17
N TRP A 32 6.02 -1.24 -0.53
CA TRP A 32 6.98 -0.21 -0.94
C TRP A 32 7.96 0.17 0.18
N GLY A 33 7.52 0.10 1.44
CA GLY A 33 8.40 0.30 2.61
C GLY A 33 9.53 -0.72 2.76
N ALA A 34 9.50 -1.83 2.04
CA ALA A 34 10.62 -2.75 1.96
C ALA A 34 11.63 -2.40 0.85
N ARG A 35 11.36 -1.35 0.05
CA ARG A 35 12.10 -1.03 -1.19
C ARG A 35 12.52 0.44 -1.27
N ILE A 36 11.76 1.34 -0.66
CA ILE A 36 12.01 2.77 -0.64
C ILE A 36 12.47 3.13 0.77
N GLU A 37 13.67 3.65 0.89
CA GLU A 37 14.26 4.03 2.19
C GLU A 37 13.44 5.15 2.87
N GLN A 38 13.03 6.16 2.09
CA GLN A 38 12.23 7.30 2.55
C GLN A 38 10.72 7.00 2.56
N TRP A 39 10.33 5.72 2.61
CA TRP A 39 8.91 5.34 2.50
C TRP A 39 8.02 6.03 3.51
N ARG A 40 8.50 6.31 4.72
CA ARG A 40 7.69 6.97 5.76
C ARG A 40 7.24 8.37 5.35
N ASP A 41 8.09 9.14 4.67
CA ASP A 41 7.76 10.49 4.23
C ASP A 41 6.79 10.44 3.04
N VAL A 42 7.00 9.49 2.13
CA VAL A 42 6.07 9.22 1.01
C VAL A 42 4.70 8.80 1.55
N GLU A 43 4.67 7.86 2.49
CA GLU A 43 3.44 7.34 3.11
C GLU A 43 2.65 8.44 3.82
N ALA A 44 3.33 9.38 4.50
CA ALA A 44 2.69 10.50 5.15
C ALA A 44 1.98 11.47 4.18
N ALA A 45 2.43 11.54 2.92
CA ALA A 45 1.82 12.42 1.91
C ALA A 45 0.59 11.80 1.21
N LEU A 46 0.40 10.47 1.29
CA LEU A 46 -0.68 9.76 0.58
C LEU A 46 -2.10 10.05 1.10
N PRO A 47 -2.37 10.13 2.43
CA PRO A 47 -3.71 10.42 2.94
C PRO A 47 -4.29 11.73 2.41
N ASP A 48 -3.42 12.73 2.24
CA ASP A 48 -3.74 14.07 1.77
C ASP A 48 -4.38 14.08 0.36
N LEU A 49 -4.00 13.12 -0.49
CA LEU A 49 -4.62 12.93 -1.81
C LEU A 49 -6.06 12.42 -1.67
N MET A 50 -6.28 11.45 -0.79
CA MET A 50 -7.61 10.88 -0.57
C MET A 50 -8.55 11.93 0.00
N ASP A 51 -8.09 12.76 0.92
CA ASP A 51 -8.88 13.86 1.49
C ASP A 51 -9.25 14.89 0.42
N ARG A 52 -8.31 15.28 -0.45
CA ARG A 52 -8.61 16.18 -1.58
C ARG A 52 -9.66 15.62 -2.53
N ILE A 53 -9.59 14.33 -2.85
CA ILE A 53 -10.57 13.73 -3.77
C ILE A 53 -11.93 13.57 -3.08
N THR A 54 -11.95 13.07 -1.85
CA THR A 54 -13.18 12.61 -1.20
C THR A 54 -13.91 13.72 -0.44
N LEU A 55 -13.17 14.66 0.16
CA LEU A 55 -13.76 15.71 0.99
C LEU A 55 -13.97 17.01 0.22
N THR A 56 -13.07 17.35 -0.71
CA THR A 56 -13.15 18.61 -1.47
C THR A 56 -13.63 18.43 -2.91
N GLY A 57 -13.75 17.18 -3.38
CA GLY A 57 -14.21 16.87 -4.73
C GLY A 57 -13.19 17.23 -5.82
N ALA A 58 -11.90 17.31 -5.47
CA ALA A 58 -10.85 17.59 -6.45
C ALA A 58 -10.82 16.51 -7.54
N ASP A 59 -10.49 16.92 -8.78
CA ASP A 59 -10.30 15.98 -9.89
C ASP A 59 -9.21 14.95 -9.55
N PRO A 60 -9.52 13.64 -9.56
CA PRO A 60 -8.55 12.61 -9.17
C PRO A 60 -7.27 12.63 -9.97
N ALA A 61 -7.36 12.91 -11.28
CA ALA A 61 -6.19 12.91 -12.15
C ALA A 61 -5.27 14.12 -11.86
N ALA A 62 -5.84 15.30 -11.65
CA ALA A 62 -5.08 16.49 -11.26
C ALA A 62 -4.42 16.31 -9.89
N ALA A 63 -5.18 15.88 -8.88
CA ALA A 63 -4.67 15.68 -7.52
C ALA A 63 -3.55 14.61 -7.48
N ALA A 64 -3.71 13.51 -8.23
CA ALA A 64 -2.67 12.49 -8.31
C ALA A 64 -1.38 12.99 -8.98
N ARG A 65 -1.48 13.83 -10.03
CA ARG A 65 -0.30 14.45 -10.67
C ARG A 65 0.43 15.40 -9.72
N GLU A 66 -0.31 16.17 -8.93
CA GLU A 66 0.28 17.05 -7.93
C GLU A 66 1.02 16.26 -6.85
N LEU A 67 0.41 15.20 -6.32
CA LEU A 67 1.06 14.31 -5.37
C LEU A 67 2.32 13.67 -5.98
N ALA A 68 2.27 13.22 -7.24
CA ALA A 68 3.44 12.64 -7.91
C ALA A 68 4.62 13.61 -7.92
N ARG A 69 4.39 14.89 -8.22
CA ARG A 69 5.44 15.94 -8.15
C ARG A 69 5.95 16.18 -6.73
N GLU A 70 5.11 15.99 -5.72
CA GLU A 70 5.53 16.08 -4.31
C GLU A 70 6.45 14.92 -3.94
N VAL A 71 6.05 13.70 -4.29
CA VAL A 71 6.85 12.49 -4.08
C VAL A 71 8.18 12.59 -4.81
N ASP A 72 8.20 13.06 -6.07
CA ASP A 72 9.45 13.29 -6.82
C ASP A 72 10.38 14.27 -6.08
N ARG A 73 9.84 15.32 -5.47
CA ARG A 73 10.62 16.29 -4.68
C ARG A 73 11.15 15.67 -3.39
N LEU A 74 10.34 14.91 -2.66
CA LEU A 74 10.76 14.20 -1.45
C LEU A 74 11.92 13.24 -1.74
N LEU A 75 11.82 12.50 -2.84
CA LEU A 75 12.85 11.52 -3.24
C LEU A 75 14.12 12.17 -3.83
N ALA A 76 14.02 13.40 -4.36
CA ALA A 76 15.16 14.11 -4.95
C ALA A 76 16.11 14.72 -3.91
N VAL A 77 15.65 15.00 -2.68
CA VAL A 77 16.44 15.62 -1.61
C VAL A 77 17.56 14.71 -1.09
N THR A 78 17.54 13.41 -1.43
CA THR A 78 18.42 12.39 -0.85
C THR A 78 19.51 11.87 -1.80
N ARG A 79 19.78 12.55 -2.91
CA ARG A 79 20.82 12.15 -3.86
C ARG A 79 22.14 12.90 -3.65
#